data_AF-A0A8J7RGQ9-F1
#
_entry.id   AF-A0A8J7RGQ9-F1
#
_cell.length_a   1.000
_cell.length_b   1.000
_cell.length_c   1.000
_cell.angle_alpha   90.00
_cell.angle_beta   90.00
_cell.angle_gamma   90.00
#
_symmetry.space_group_name_H-M   'P 1'
#
loop_
_entity.id
_entity.type
_entity.pdbx_description
1 polymer ?
#
loop_
_entity_poly.entity_id
_entity_poly.type
_entity_poly.pdbx_seq_one_letter_code
_entity_poly.pdbx_strand_id
1 'polypeptide(L)'
;MEHIALVLENGARLSFEGRLFAEAVWEDEESGVLTHHKLYMTGTNSQVYALFKERAGRRTVRAYRVTVKDGLCTIFDGKETLRMPVEGLLDAVQALCGSDPALLGQVEEALLSASC
;
A
#
# COMPACT_ATOMS: atom_id res chain seq x y z
N MET A 1 5.82 20.85 -4.02
CA MET A 1 4.90 19.72 -3.77
C MET A 1 3.59 20.05 -4.44
N GLU A 2 2.86 19.03 -4.87
CA GLU A 2 1.59 19.17 -5.57
C GLU A 2 0.48 18.53 -4.73
N HIS A 3 -0.73 19.06 -4.87
CA HIS A 3 -1.92 18.44 -4.29
C HIS A 3 -2.39 17.30 -5.21
N ILE A 4 -2.32 16.07 -4.72
CA ILE A 4 -2.67 14.85 -5.44
C ILE A 4 -3.92 14.26 -4.79
N ALA A 5 -4.90 13.87 -5.62
CA ALA A 5 -6.10 13.19 -5.18
C ALA A 5 -6.32 11.93 -6.01
N LEU A 6 -6.38 10.78 -5.33
CA LEU A 6 -6.59 9.47 -5.92
C LEU A 6 -8.00 8.98 -5.57
N VAL A 7 -8.79 8.62 -6.58
CA VAL A 7 -10.05 7.91 -6.41
C VAL A 7 -9.73 6.42 -6.46
N LEU A 8 -10.00 5.74 -5.36
CA LEU A 8 -9.58 4.37 -5.14
C LEU A 8 -10.69 3.40 -5.52
N GLU A 9 -10.33 2.16 -5.84
CA GLU A 9 -11.29 1.13 -6.22
C GLU A 9 -12.23 0.71 -5.09
N ASN A 10 -11.85 0.96 -3.83
CA ASN A 10 -12.70 0.79 -2.65
C ASN A 10 -13.74 1.92 -2.49
N GLY A 11 -13.79 2.87 -3.43
CA GLY A 11 -14.68 4.03 -3.43
C GLY A 11 -14.18 5.22 -2.60
N ALA A 12 -13.08 5.08 -1.86
CA ALA A 12 -12.50 6.17 -1.08
C ALA A 12 -11.74 7.18 -1.96
N ARG A 13 -11.53 8.38 -1.41
CA ARG A 13 -10.67 9.40 -2.00
C ARG A 13 -9.49 9.68 -1.08
N LEU A 14 -8.28 9.36 -1.53
CA LEU A 14 -7.05 9.66 -0.80
C LEU A 14 -6.42 10.95 -1.36
N SER A 15 -6.47 12.04 -0.59
CA SER A 15 -5.89 13.35 -0.98
C SER A 15 -4.70 13.71 -0.09
N PHE A 16 -3.62 14.22 -0.67
CA PHE A 16 -2.39 14.59 0.02
C PHE A 16 -1.56 15.61 -0.76
N GLU A 17 -0.68 16.33 -0.07
CA GLU A 17 0.39 17.08 -0.70
C GLU A 17 1.66 16.23 -0.77
N GLY A 18 2.26 16.12 -1.96
CA GLY A 18 3.47 15.33 -2.13
C GLY A 18 4.17 15.56 -3.45
N ARG A 19 5.15 14.70 -3.74
CA ARG A 19 5.82 14.63 -5.04
C ARG A 19 6.09 13.17 -5.38
N LEU A 20 6.09 12.84 -6.67
CA LEU A 20 6.55 11.54 -7.14
C LEU A 20 8.03 11.37 -6.75
N PHE A 21 8.35 10.23 -6.16
CA PHE A 21 9.71 9.88 -5.75
C PHE A 21 10.25 8.72 -6.59
N ALA A 22 9.45 7.68 -6.79
CA ALA A 22 9.81 6.55 -7.65
C ALA A 22 8.59 6.06 -8.43
N GLU A 23 8.84 5.54 -9.64
CA GLU A 23 7.83 4.89 -10.47
C GLU A 23 8.43 3.62 -11.09
N ALA A 24 7.60 2.59 -11.22
CA ALA A 24 7.89 1.39 -12.00
C ALA A 24 6.66 1.02 -12.81
N VAL A 25 6.87 0.54 -14.03
CA VAL A 25 5.80 0.15 -14.95
C VAL A 25 6.14 -1.19 -15.53
N TRP A 26 5.15 -2.08 -15.60
CA TRP A 26 5.28 -3.33 -16.32
C TRP A 26 3.92 -3.75 -16.90
N GLU A 27 3.98 -4.55 -17.95
CA GLU A 27 2.82 -5.15 -18.59
C GLU A 27 2.90 -6.66 -18.42
N ASP A 28 1.78 -7.27 -18.06
CA ASP A 28 1.62 -8.72 -18.14
C ASP A 28 1.10 -9.07 -19.54
N GLU A 29 1.97 -9.65 -20.38
CA GLU A 29 1.67 -10.00 -21.77
C GLU A 29 0.53 -11.03 -21.90
N GLU A 30 0.33 -11.90 -20.92
CA GLU A 30 -0.73 -12.92 -20.96
C GLU A 30 -2.09 -12.29 -20.70
N SER A 31 -2.19 -11.44 -19.68
CA SER A 31 -3.47 -10.83 -19.30
C SER A 31 -3.76 -9.49 -19.99
N GLY A 32 -2.73 -8.87 -20.57
CA GLY A 32 -2.75 -7.52 -21.13
C GLY A 32 -2.94 -6.44 -20.07
N VAL A 33 -2.54 -6.71 -18.82
CA VAL A 33 -2.67 -5.76 -17.71
C VAL A 33 -1.41 -4.91 -17.60
N LEU A 34 -1.57 -3.61 -17.80
CA LEU A 34 -0.52 -2.63 -17.55
C LEU A 34 -0.61 -2.18 -16.09
N THR A 35 0.49 -2.31 -15.34
CA THR A 35 0.56 -1.87 -13.94
C THR A 35 1.60 -0.78 -13.76
N HIS A 36 1.18 0.33 -13.14
CA HIS A 36 2.08 1.39 -12.68
C HIS A 36 2.14 1.38 -11.16
N HIS A 37 3.34 1.28 -10.62
CA HIS A 37 3.66 1.55 -9.23
C HIS A 37 4.17 2.97 -9.10
N LYS A 38 3.61 3.74 -8.19
CA LYS A 38 4.09 5.08 -7.86
C LYS A 38 4.30 5.19 -6.36
N LEU A 39 5.47 5.65 -5.97
CA LEU A 39 5.79 6.02 -4.59
C LEU A 39 5.88 7.53 -4.51
N TYR A 40 5.05 8.13 -3.66
CA TYR A 40 5.05 9.55 -3.38
C TYR A 40 5.62 9.83 -2.00
N MET A 41 6.43 10.87 -1.88
CA MET A 41 6.85 11.43 -0.61
C MET A 41 5.94 12.60 -0.26
N THR A 42 5.35 12.61 0.94
CA THR A 42 4.58 13.74 1.45
C THR A 42 5.47 14.71 2.23
N GLY A 43 4.97 15.92 2.49
CA GLY A 43 5.66 16.91 3.34
C GLY A 43 5.76 16.51 4.82
N THR A 44 5.06 15.46 5.24
CA THR A 44 4.95 15.02 6.65
C THR A 44 5.77 13.77 6.95
N ASN A 45 6.81 13.47 6.14
CA ASN A 45 7.56 12.21 6.18
C ASN A 45 6.70 10.95 6.07
N SER A 46 5.47 11.07 5.54
CA SER A 46 4.66 9.93 5.15
C SER A 46 4.98 9.57 3.70
N GLN A 47 4.72 8.32 3.36
CA GLN A 47 4.82 7.82 2.00
C GLN A 47 3.43 7.44 1.52
N VAL A 48 3.14 7.67 0.24
CA VAL A 48 1.93 7.12 -0.39
C VAL A 48 2.37 6.18 -1.50
N TYR A 49 2.04 4.90 -1.33
CA TYR A 49 2.26 3.87 -2.34
C TYR A 49 0.97 3.69 -3.14
N ALA A 50 1.02 3.88 -4.45
CA ALA A 50 -0.11 3.77 -5.34
C ALA A 50 0.13 2.74 -6.44
N LEU A 51 -0.89 1.91 -6.67
CA LEU A 51 -0.95 0.84 -7.65
C LEU A 51 -2.05 1.20 -8.65
N PHE A 52 -1.65 1.51 -9.89
CA PHE A 52 -2.60 1.69 -10.97
C PHE A 52 -2.57 0.45 -11.84
N LYS A 53 -3.72 -0.21 -12.00
CA LYS A 53 -3.87 -1.32 -12.95
C LYS A 53 -4.78 -0.86 -14.08
N GLU A 54 -4.36 -1.10 -15.31
CA GLU A 54 -5.13 -0.77 -16.50
C GLU A 54 -5.29 -2.01 -17.37
N ARG A 55 -6.53 -2.26 -17.82
CA ARG A 55 -6.85 -3.32 -18.76
C ARG A 55 -8.02 -2.90 -19.63
N ALA A 56 -7.86 -2.97 -20.95
CA ALA A 56 -8.93 -2.66 -21.91
C ALA A 56 -9.64 -1.31 -21.62
N GLY A 57 -8.88 -0.26 -21.31
CA GLY A 57 -9.38 1.08 -21.00
C GLY A 57 -10.04 1.24 -19.62
N ARG A 58 -10.13 0.17 -18.81
CA ARG A 58 -10.53 0.25 -17.40
C ARG A 58 -9.30 0.41 -16.52
N ARG A 59 -9.27 1.47 -15.72
CA ARG A 59 -8.22 1.74 -14.74
C ARG A 59 -8.75 1.60 -13.33
N THR A 60 -8.09 0.80 -12.50
CA THR A 60 -8.32 0.75 -11.05
C THR A 60 -7.11 1.27 -10.29
N VAL A 61 -7.36 1.82 -9.11
CA VAL A 61 -6.32 2.42 -8.26
C VAL A 61 -6.46 1.87 -6.86
N ARG A 62 -5.38 1.29 -6.33
CA ARG A 62 -5.20 1.09 -4.89
C ARG A 62 -4.14 2.05 -4.42
N ALA A 63 -4.29 2.64 -3.25
CA ALA A 63 -3.24 3.44 -2.67
C ALA A 63 -3.27 3.35 -1.15
N TYR A 64 -2.09 3.44 -0.56
CA TYR A 64 -1.89 3.30 0.87
C TYR A 64 -0.97 4.42 1.35
N ARG A 65 -1.43 5.21 2.31
CA ARG A 65 -0.58 6.13 3.06
C ARG A 65 0.09 5.36 4.18
N VAL A 66 1.41 5.31 4.16
CA VAL A 66 2.24 4.64 5.15
C VAL A 66 2.98 5.70 5.97
N THR A 67 2.91 5.57 7.29
CA THR A 67 3.70 6.39 8.23
C THR A 67 4.32 5.47 9.26
N VAL A 68 5.62 5.64 9.49
CA VAL A 68 6.33 4.95 10.57
C VAL A 68 6.73 5.98 11.61
N LYS A 69 6.29 5.78 12.85
CA LYS A 69 6.61 6.68 13.97
C LYS A 69 6.75 5.86 15.24
N ASP A 70 7.82 6.10 16.00
CA ASP A 70 8.07 5.48 17.30
C ASP A 70 7.97 3.93 17.28
N GLY A 71 8.44 3.30 16.20
CA GLY A 71 8.38 1.85 16.01
C GLY A 71 7.01 1.29 15.59
N LEU A 72 6.01 2.14 15.39
CA LEU A 72 4.67 1.77 14.93
C LEU A 72 4.48 2.14 13.45
N CYS A 73 4.04 1.17 12.64
CA CYS A 73 3.62 1.39 11.27
C CYS A 73 2.11 1.64 11.23
N THR A 74 1.69 2.70 10.54
CA THR A 74 0.29 3.01 10.23
C THR A 74 0.10 2.99 8.72
N ILE A 75 -0.82 2.16 8.25
CA ILE A 75 -1.18 2.01 6.83
C ILE A 75 -2.65 2.39 6.68
N PHE A 76 -2.95 3.40 5.85
CA PHE A 76 -4.30 3.90 5.62
C PHE A 76 -4.66 3.83 4.14
N ASP A 77 -5.77 3.18 3.80
CA ASP A 77 -6.23 2.96 2.42
C ASP A 77 -7.30 3.96 1.94
N GLY A 78 -7.52 5.04 2.70
CA GLY A 78 -8.60 5.99 2.44
C GLY A 78 -9.88 5.71 3.22
N LYS A 79 -10.06 4.51 3.77
CA LYS A 79 -11.24 4.11 4.54
C LYS A 79 -10.88 3.47 5.88
N GLU A 80 -9.97 2.51 5.87
CA GLU A 80 -9.56 1.71 7.02
C GLU A 80 -8.11 2.00 7.38
N THR A 81 -7.78 1.83 8.67
CA THR A 81 -6.41 2.01 9.15
C THR A 81 -5.91 0.74 9.80
N LEU A 82 -4.81 0.21 9.29
CA LEU A 82 -4.03 -0.83 9.95
C LEU A 82 -2.91 -0.19 10.78
N ARG A 83 -2.79 -0.60 12.04
CA ARG A 83 -1.71 -0.16 12.94
C ARG A 83 -1.03 -1.35 13.59
N MET A 84 0.28 -1.48 13.40
CA MET A 84 1.04 -2.56 14.04
C MET A 84 2.50 -2.17 14.26
N PRO A 85 3.21 -2.83 15.20
CA PRO A 85 4.65 -2.66 15.35
C PRO A 85 5.39 -2.99 14.06
N VAL A 86 6.48 -2.28 13.77
CA VAL A 86 7.30 -2.50 12.57
C VAL A 86 7.86 -3.93 12.54
N GLU A 87 8.28 -4.47 13.69
CA GLU A 87 8.76 -5.85 13.80
C GLU A 87 7.69 -6.85 13.34
N GLY A 88 6.46 -6.72 13.84
CA GLY A 88 5.35 -7.57 13.42
C GLY A 88 5.00 -7.43 11.94
N LEU A 89 5.17 -6.24 11.34
CA LEU A 89 5.02 -6.06 9.89
C LEU A 89 6.11 -6.81 9.11
N LEU A 90 7.36 -6.78 9.59
CA LEU A 90 8.46 -7.50 8.95
C LEU A 90 8.27 -9.02 9.06
N ASP A 91 7.80 -9.51 10.21
CA ASP A 91 7.45 -10.93 10.39
C ASP A 91 6.32 -11.33 9.43
N ALA A 92 5.31 -10.48 9.27
CA ALA A 92 4.23 -10.70 8.30
C ALA A 92 4.74 -10.79 6.86
N VAL A 93 5.63 -9.89 6.46
CA VAL A 93 6.26 -9.91 5.13
C VAL A 93 7.09 -11.19 4.95
N GLN A 94 7.88 -11.59 5.94
CA GLN A 94 8.69 -12.82 5.88
C GLN A 94 7.83 -14.07 5.70
N ALA A 95 6.71 -14.15 6.43
CA ALA A 95 5.74 -15.23 6.31
C ALA A 95 5.13 -15.30 4.90
N LEU A 96 4.71 -14.15 4.36
CA LEU A 96 4.16 -14.04 3.00
C LEU A 96 5.17 -14.36 1.91
N CYS A 97 6.45 -14.10 2.14
CA CYS A 97 7.53 -14.51 1.24
C CYS A 97 7.85 -16.01 1.29
N GLY A 98 7.10 -16.79 2.09
CA GLY A 98 7.27 -18.24 2.18
C GLY A 98 8.46 -18.67 3.03
N SER A 99 8.95 -17.78 3.91
CA SER A 99 10.10 -18.08 4.77
C SER A 99 9.75 -19.09 5.87
N ASP A 100 8.49 -19.09 6.33
CA ASP A 100 7.98 -20.07 7.30
C ASP A 100 6.44 -20.18 7.22
N PRO A 101 5.89 -21.33 6.80
CA PRO A 101 4.44 -21.56 6.75
C PRO A 101 3.75 -21.55 8.12
N ALA A 102 4.45 -21.86 9.21
CA ALA A 102 3.89 -21.84 10.56
C ALA A 102 3.66 -20.41 11.07
N LEU A 103 4.38 -19.43 10.51
CA LEU A 103 4.18 -18.01 10.79
C LEU A 103 2.92 -17.44 10.10
N LEU A 104 2.46 -18.02 8.98
CA LEU A 104 1.33 -17.47 8.22
C LEU A 104 0.04 -17.35 9.05
N GLY A 105 -0.30 -18.39 9.83
CA GLY A 105 -1.50 -18.36 10.67
C GLY A 105 -1.42 -17.33 11.80
N GLN A 106 -0.24 -17.17 12.41
CA GLN A 106 -0.02 -16.17 13.47
C GLN A 106 -0.05 -14.75 12.91
N VAL A 107 0.46 -14.57 11.69
CA VAL A 107 0.44 -13.30 10.98
C VAL A 107 -0.98 -12.90 10.59
N GLU A 108 -1.80 -13.84 10.13
CA GLU A 108 -3.21 -13.57 9.79
C GLU A 108 -3.99 -13.05 11.01
N GLU A 109 -3.86 -13.71 12.16
CA GLU A 109 -4.48 -13.26 13.41
C GLU A 109 -3.97 -11.89 13.86
N ALA A 110 -2.66 -11.66 13.77
CA ALA A 110 -2.05 -10.37 14.09
C ALA A 110 -2.55 -9.24 13.18
N LEU A 111 -2.65 -9.48 11.87
CA LEU A 111 -3.17 -8.51 10.91
C LEU A 111 -4.66 -8.19 11.16
N LEU A 112 -5.47 -9.19 11.50
CA LEU A 112 -6.87 -8.99 11.88
C LEU A 112 -6.98 -8.10 13.13
N SER A 113 -6.13 -8.33 14.14
CA SER A 113 -6.11 -7.51 15.36
C SER A 113 -5.64 -6.07 15.14
N ALA A 114 -4.80 -5.85 14.13
CA ALA A 114 -4.22 -4.56 13.78
C ALA A 114 -5.17 -3.66 12.97
N SER A 115 -6.26 -4.23 12.46
CA SER A 115 -7.26 -3.55 11.65
C SER A 115 -8.25 -2.81 12.55
N CYS A 116 -8.39 -1.49 12.37
CA CYS A 116 -9.29 -0.63 13.16
C CYS A 116 -10.26 0.14 12.26
#